data_AF-A0A1A6GFG5-F1
#
_entry.id   AF-A0A1A6GFG5-F1
#
_cell.length_a   1.000
_cell.length_b   1.000
_cell.length_c   1.000
_cell.angle_alpha   90.00
_cell.angle_beta   90.00
_cell.angle_gamma   90.00
#
_symmetry.space_group_name_H-M   'P 1'
#
loop_
_entity.id
_entity.type
_entity.pdbx_description
1 polymer ?
#
loop_
_entity_poly.entity_id
_entity_poly.type
_entity_poly.pdbx_seq_one_letter_code
_entity_poly.pdbx_strand_id
1 'polypeptide(L)'
;MCPFCVRSQLTDMSDVTVDWIDEHQLQRLDQMLIVVDENDKVIGADTKRNCHQNENIEKGLLHRAFSVVLFNSEKKVLIQRRADTKLTFPGHFTDSCSSHPLSNPEELEEEDALGVKRAALRRLQAELGIPKDQVPMSAQ
;
A
#
# COMPACT_ATOMS: atom_id res chain seq x y z
N MET A 1 -3.98 -11.69 -0.51
CA MET A 1 -3.71 -10.99 -1.79
C MET A 1 -4.62 -9.78 -1.89
N CYS A 2 -4.11 -8.56 -2.05
CA CYS A 2 -4.96 -7.38 -2.27
C CYS A 2 -5.71 -7.58 -3.59
N PRO A 3 -7.06 -7.60 -3.61
CA PRO A 3 -7.82 -7.88 -4.83
C PRO A 3 -7.62 -6.81 -5.92
N PHE A 4 -6.99 -5.69 -5.58
CA PHE A 4 -6.70 -4.61 -6.50
C PHE A 4 -5.37 -4.76 -7.25
N CYS A 5 -4.48 -5.71 -6.94
CA CYS A 5 -3.18 -5.80 -7.65
C CYS A 5 -3.27 -6.51 -9.03
N VAL A 6 -4.41 -7.11 -9.39
CA VAL A 6 -4.53 -8.03 -10.55
C VAL A 6 -4.65 -7.31 -11.91
N ARG A 7 -4.60 -5.98 -11.95
CA ARG A 7 -4.55 -5.20 -13.20
C ARG A 7 -3.59 -4.02 -13.10
N SER A 8 -2.33 -4.26 -12.73
CA SER A 8 -1.30 -3.29 -13.07
C SER A 8 -1.25 -3.18 -14.60
N GLN A 9 -1.22 -1.95 -15.13
CA GLN A 9 -1.14 -1.69 -16.58
C GLN A 9 0.32 -1.74 -17.09
N LEU A 10 1.28 -2.14 -16.24
CA LEU A 10 2.70 -2.02 -16.53
C LEU A 10 3.26 -3.39 -16.90
N THR A 11 3.37 -3.63 -18.20
CA THR A 11 3.96 -4.83 -18.80
C THR A 11 5.49 -4.77 -18.86
N ASP A 12 6.09 -3.58 -18.79
CA ASP A 12 7.55 -3.37 -18.78
C ASP A 12 7.84 -1.98 -18.16
N MET A 13 8.79 -1.88 -17.22
CA MET A 13 9.20 -0.62 -16.57
C MET A 13 10.58 -0.13 -17.02
N SER A 14 11.20 -0.81 -17.99
CA SER A 14 12.51 -0.42 -18.52
C SER A 14 12.45 0.70 -19.57
N ASP A 15 11.27 0.98 -20.15
CA ASP A 15 11.11 1.96 -21.25
C ASP A 15 9.92 2.94 -21.13
N VAL A 16 9.23 3.03 -19.98
CA VAL A 16 8.10 3.96 -19.82
C VAL A 16 8.56 5.28 -19.22
N THR A 17 8.54 6.35 -20.04
CA THR A 17 8.53 7.72 -19.51
C THR A 17 7.26 7.88 -18.66
N VAL A 18 7.44 7.86 -17.34
CA VAL A 18 6.36 8.02 -16.36
C VAL A 18 6.01 9.49 -16.21
N ASP A 19 5.63 10.11 -17.33
CA ASP A 19 5.43 11.56 -17.46
C ASP A 19 4.24 12.08 -16.61
N TRP A 20 3.35 11.18 -16.18
CA TRP A 20 2.21 11.51 -15.33
C TRP A 20 2.49 11.31 -13.82
N ILE A 21 3.64 10.74 -13.45
CA ILE A 21 3.97 10.43 -12.06
C ILE A 21 4.76 11.59 -11.46
N ASP A 22 4.28 12.13 -10.34
CA ASP A 22 5.00 13.17 -9.62
C ASP A 22 6.29 12.63 -8.97
N GLU A 23 7.26 13.53 -8.74
CA GLU A 23 8.56 13.18 -8.12
C GLU A 23 8.39 12.47 -6.77
N HIS A 24 7.35 12.83 -6.01
CA HIS A 24 7.08 12.22 -4.71
C HIS A 24 6.65 10.75 -4.85
N GLN A 25 5.86 10.40 -5.86
CA GLN A 25 5.50 9.01 -6.15
C GLN A 25 6.70 8.23 -6.70
N LEU A 26 7.56 8.84 -7.51
CA LEU A 26 8.78 8.20 -8.03
C LEU A 26 9.73 7.82 -6.90
N GLN A 27 10.02 8.73 -5.97
CA GLN A 27 10.84 8.45 -4.79
C GLN A 27 10.29 7.30 -3.94
N ARG A 28 8.97 7.11 -3.96
CA ARG A 28 8.33 6.03 -3.20
C ARG A 28 8.43 4.66 -3.85
N LEU A 29 8.88 4.56 -5.10
CA LEU A 29 9.07 3.28 -5.79
C LEU A 29 10.24 2.49 -5.21
N ASP A 30 11.19 3.16 -4.57
CA ASP A 30 12.36 2.54 -3.94
C ASP A 30 12.09 2.13 -2.48
N GLN A 31 10.85 2.31 -1.99
CA GLN A 31 10.45 1.83 -0.66
C GLN A 31 10.49 0.30 -0.61
N MET A 32 11.19 -0.25 0.37
CA MET A 32 11.24 -1.70 0.61
C MET A 32 9.94 -2.18 1.24
N LEU A 33 9.28 -3.14 0.58
CA LEU A 33 8.07 -3.80 1.04
C LEU A 33 8.38 -5.19 1.59
N ILE A 34 7.47 -5.70 2.42
CA ILE A 34 7.58 -7.05 3.00
C ILE A 34 7.10 -8.06 1.96
N VAL A 35 8.00 -8.94 1.51
CA VAL A 35 7.68 -10.05 0.60
C VAL A 35 7.26 -11.26 1.43
N VAL A 36 6.16 -11.88 1.05
CA VAL A 36 5.53 -12.98 1.79
C VAL A 36 5.24 -14.17 0.89
N ASP A 37 5.04 -15.34 1.49
CA ASP A 37 4.44 -16.49 0.81
C ASP A 37 2.89 -16.43 0.82
N GLU A 38 2.23 -17.46 0.29
CA GLU A 38 0.77 -17.57 0.25
C GLU A 38 0.12 -17.68 1.65
N ASN A 39 0.89 -18.06 2.67
CA ASN A 39 0.46 -18.19 4.06
C ASN A 39 0.78 -16.94 4.89
N ASP A 40 1.09 -15.82 4.22
CA ASP A 40 1.51 -14.57 4.85
C ASP A 40 2.74 -14.73 5.74
N LYS A 41 3.65 -15.65 5.42
CA LYS A 41 4.97 -15.76 6.08
C LYS A 41 5.98 -14.88 5.37
N VAL A 42 6.73 -14.09 6.14
CA VAL A 42 7.78 -13.23 5.60
C VAL A 42 8.90 -14.09 5.01
N ILE A 43 9.20 -13.88 3.72
CA ILE A 43 10.27 -14.57 3.00
C ILE A 43 11.38 -13.62 2.52
N GLY A 44 11.16 -12.31 2.61
CA GLY A 44 12.16 -11.33 2.23
C GLY A 44 11.63 -9.90 2.12
N ALA A 45 12.35 -9.08 1.35
CA ALA A 45 11.98 -7.71 1.05
C ALA A 45 12.34 -7.38 -0.40
N ASP A 46 11.53 -6.54 -1.05
CA ASP A 46 11.80 -6.05 -2.39
C ASP A 46 11.24 -4.63 -2.56
N THR A 47 11.69 -3.91 -3.56
CA THR A 47 11.24 -2.54 -3.84
C THR A 47 9.78 -2.54 -4.25
N LYS A 48 9.07 -1.47 -3.88
CA LYS A 48 7.69 -1.23 -4.33
C LYS A 48 7.58 -1.32 -5.85
N ARG A 49 8.60 -0.83 -6.58
CA ARG A 49 8.73 -0.97 -8.03
C ARG A 49 8.57 -2.42 -8.46
N ASN A 50 9.44 -3.31 -8.00
CA ASN A 50 9.45 -4.71 -8.39
C ASN A 50 8.17 -5.45 -7.94
N CYS A 51 7.67 -5.16 -6.74
CA CYS A 51 6.44 -5.75 -6.20
C CYS A 51 5.18 -5.43 -7.03
N HIS A 52 5.18 -4.37 -7.85
CA HIS A 52 4.03 -3.95 -8.66
C HIS A 52 4.22 -4.16 -10.17
N GLN A 53 5.32 -4.81 -10.58
CA GLN A 53 5.54 -5.22 -11.96
C GLN A 53 4.78 -6.52 -12.26
N ASN A 54 4.00 -6.54 -13.34
CA ASN A 54 3.22 -7.72 -13.74
C ASN A 54 4.13 -8.94 -13.95
N GLU A 55 5.28 -8.77 -14.59
CA GLU A 55 6.22 -9.86 -14.83
C GLU A 55 6.66 -10.57 -13.55
N ASN A 56 6.82 -9.83 -12.45
CA ASN A 56 7.21 -10.41 -11.16
C ASN A 56 6.02 -11.03 -10.45
N ILE A 57 4.85 -10.39 -10.52
CA ILE A 57 3.60 -10.92 -9.97
C ILE A 57 3.25 -12.25 -10.65
N GLU A 58 3.39 -12.35 -11.97
CA GLU A 58 3.16 -13.58 -12.74
C GLU A 58 4.17 -14.69 -12.42
N LYS A 59 5.37 -14.34 -11.94
CA LYS A 59 6.37 -15.27 -11.39
C LYS A 59 6.08 -15.68 -9.93
N GLY A 60 5.00 -15.18 -9.33
CA GLY A 60 4.58 -15.50 -7.97
C GLY A 60 5.08 -14.54 -6.88
N LEU A 61 5.59 -13.35 -7.24
CA LEU A 61 5.99 -12.35 -6.25
C LEU A 61 4.76 -11.81 -5.49
N LEU A 62 4.70 -12.11 -4.19
CA LEU A 62 3.67 -11.62 -3.27
C LEU A 62 4.26 -10.68 -2.23
N HIS A 63 3.49 -9.65 -1.85
CA HIS A 63 3.90 -8.70 -0.83
C HIS A 63 2.73 -8.37 0.10
N ARG A 64 3.04 -8.07 1.37
CA ARG A 64 2.06 -7.74 2.40
C ARG A 64 1.47 -6.35 2.12
N ALA A 65 0.16 -6.21 2.33
CA ALA A 65 -0.59 -4.98 2.10
C ALA A 65 -1.68 -4.80 3.16
N PHE A 66 -2.24 -3.59 3.25
CA PHE A 66 -3.40 -3.32 4.09
C PHE A 66 -4.41 -2.42 3.35
N SER A 67 -5.66 -2.48 3.82
CA SER A 67 -6.76 -1.62 3.42
C SER A 67 -7.47 -1.13 4.68
N VAL A 68 -7.72 0.18 4.76
CA VAL A 68 -8.46 0.82 5.85
C VAL A 68 -9.82 1.27 5.35
N VAL A 69 -10.86 0.94 6.11
CA VAL A 69 -12.22 1.44 5.91
C VAL A 69 -12.59 2.29 7.13
N LEU A 70 -12.67 3.61 6.94
CA LEU A 70 -13.05 4.55 7.98
C LEU A 70 -14.56 4.82 7.93
N PHE A 71 -15.19 4.73 9.10
CA PHE A 71 -16.58 5.11 9.30
C PHE A 71 -16.66 6.37 10.15
N ASN A 72 -17.55 7.29 9.80
CA ASN A 72 -17.91 8.39 10.69
C ASN A 72 -18.97 7.93 11.72
N SER A 73 -19.35 8.82 12.63
CA SER A 73 -20.37 8.56 13.66
C SER A 73 -21.76 8.22 13.09
N GLU A 74 -22.02 8.56 11.83
CA GLU A 74 -23.25 8.22 11.10
C GLU A 74 -23.15 6.88 10.34
N LYS A 75 -22.08 6.11 10.55
CA LYS A 75 -21.79 4.84 9.84
C LYS A 75 -21.63 5.01 8.32
N LYS A 76 -21.27 6.20 7.84
CA LYS A 76 -20.90 6.44 6.44
C LYS A 76 -19.43 6.15 6.23
N VAL A 77 -19.10 5.54 5.09
CA VAL A 77 -17.73 5.19 4.71
C VAL A 77 -17.06 6.35 4.00
N LEU A 78 -15.80 6.63 4.36
CA LEU A 78 -14.94 7.51 3.57
C LEU A 78 -14.39 6.76 2.36
N ILE A 79 -14.72 7.21 1.16
CA ILE A 79 -14.21 6.66 -0.11
C ILE A 79 -13.18 7.64 -0.68
N GLN A 80 -11.98 7.15 -1.00
CA GLN A 80 -10.93 7.96 -1.60
C GLN A 80 -11.01 7.88 -3.13
N ARG A 81 -10.95 9.02 -3.83
CA ARG A 81 -10.58 9.05 -5.25
C ARG A 81 -9.06 9.21 -5.34
N ARG A 82 -8.39 8.25 -5.96
CA ARG A 82 -6.94 8.27 -6.11
C ARG A 82 -6.51 9.42 -7.01
N ALA A 83 -5.39 10.06 -6.68
CA ALA A 83 -4.79 11.08 -7.54
C ALA A 83 -4.42 10.50 -8.91
N ASP A 84 -4.47 11.35 -9.94
CA ASP A 84 -4.12 10.93 -11.30
C ASP A 84 -2.60 10.66 -11.45
N THR A 85 -1.80 11.11 -10.48
CA THR A 85 -0.34 10.89 -10.44
C THR A 85 0.08 9.54 -9.86
N LYS A 86 -0.88 8.69 -9.43
CA LYS A 86 -0.57 7.37 -8.87
C LYS A 86 -0.10 6.40 -9.95
N LEU A 87 0.99 5.67 -9.67
CA LEU A 87 1.49 4.61 -10.56
C LEU A 87 0.41 3.58 -10.90
N THR A 88 -0.32 3.11 -9.89
CA THR A 88 -1.37 2.10 -10.06
C THR A 88 -2.75 2.72 -9.84
N PHE A 89 -3.67 2.47 -10.78
CA PHE A 89 -5.07 2.90 -10.74
C PHE A 89 -5.27 4.41 -10.50
N PRO A 90 -4.68 5.29 -11.34
CA PRO A 90 -4.93 6.73 -11.25
C PRO A 90 -6.41 7.05 -11.46
N GLY A 91 -6.97 7.96 -10.66
CA GLY A 91 -8.36 8.43 -10.79
C GLY A 91 -9.46 7.49 -10.27
N HIS A 92 -9.13 6.25 -9.88
CA HIS A 92 -10.12 5.28 -9.38
C HIS A 92 -10.62 5.63 -7.97
N PHE A 93 -11.90 5.33 -7.71
CA PHE A 93 -12.46 5.32 -6.35
C PHE A 93 -12.11 4.00 -5.65
N THR A 94 -11.71 4.07 -4.39
CA THR A 94 -11.28 2.91 -3.59
C THR A 94 -11.65 3.10 -2.11
N ASP A 95 -11.18 2.20 -1.25
CA ASP A 95 -11.28 2.30 0.20
C ASP A 95 -10.69 3.61 0.76
N SER A 96 -10.79 3.81 2.09
CA SER A 96 -10.35 5.06 2.70
C SER A 96 -8.85 5.28 2.57
N CYS A 97 -8.06 4.21 2.73
CA CYS A 97 -6.62 4.26 2.57
C CYS A 97 -6.04 2.84 2.38
N SER A 98 -5.32 2.62 1.29
CA SER A 98 -4.66 1.36 0.97
C SER A 98 -3.16 1.56 0.74
N SER A 99 -2.35 0.68 1.34
CA SER A 99 -0.89 0.75 1.23
C SER A 99 -0.22 -0.53 1.71
N HIS A 100 1.07 -0.43 2.02
CA HIS A 100 1.91 -1.53 2.45
C HIS A 100 2.64 -1.18 3.74
N PRO A 101 2.81 -2.14 4.67
CA PRO A 101 3.87 -2.07 5.66
C PRO A 101 5.24 -2.08 4.95
N LEU A 102 6.17 -1.28 5.47
CA LEU A 102 7.55 -1.22 5.02
C LEU A 102 8.36 -2.35 5.66
N SER A 103 9.39 -2.82 4.97
CA SER A 103 10.35 -3.78 5.52
C SER A 103 11.34 -3.04 6.43
N ASN A 104 10.86 -2.65 7.61
CA ASN A 104 11.65 -2.04 8.69
C ASN A 104 11.22 -2.62 10.04
N PRO A 105 12.04 -2.51 11.11
CA PRO A 105 11.72 -3.14 12.39
C PRO A 105 10.38 -2.72 13.01
N GLU A 106 9.94 -1.48 12.79
CA GLU A 106 8.69 -0.98 13.38
C GLU A 106 7.43 -1.59 12.72
N GLU A 107 7.48 -1.79 11.40
CA GLU A 107 6.35 -2.27 10.59
C GLU A 107 6.40 -3.77 10.27
N LEU A 108 7.50 -4.46 10.64
CA LEU A 108 7.64 -5.91 10.60
C LEU A 108 7.01 -6.62 11.81
N GLU A 109 6.65 -5.90 12.87
CA GLU A 109 6.05 -6.49 14.08
C GLU A 109 4.73 -7.19 13.76
N GLU A 110 4.66 -8.50 14.03
CA GLU A 110 3.51 -9.34 13.70
C GLU A 110 2.55 -9.52 14.88
N GLU A 111 3.02 -9.33 16.12
CA GLU A 111 2.19 -9.44 17.32
C GLU A 111 1.02 -8.44 17.22
N ASP A 112 -0.21 -8.96 17.35
CA ASP A 112 -1.47 -8.21 17.22
C ASP A 112 -1.57 -7.32 15.96
N ALA A 113 -0.90 -7.74 14.87
CA ALA A 113 -0.75 -6.98 13.62
C ALA A 113 -0.23 -5.55 13.82
N LEU A 114 0.60 -5.33 14.84
CA LEU A 114 1.04 -4.00 15.27
C LEU A 114 1.82 -3.26 14.18
N GLY A 115 2.66 -3.97 13.42
CA GLY A 115 3.41 -3.39 12.31
C GLY A 115 2.52 -2.87 11.19
N VAL A 116 1.48 -3.63 10.83
CA VAL A 116 0.47 -3.21 9.84
C VAL A 116 -0.35 -2.02 10.35
N LYS A 117 -0.73 -2.01 11.63
CA LYS A 117 -1.45 -0.87 12.25
C LYS A 117 -0.60 0.41 12.24
N ARG A 118 0.70 0.30 12.55
CA ARG A 118 1.65 1.43 12.45
C ARG A 118 1.76 1.96 11.02
N ALA A 119 1.83 1.06 10.04
CA ALA A 119 1.82 1.42 8.63
C ALA A 119 0.53 2.15 8.23
N ALA A 120 -0.62 1.67 8.70
CA ALA A 120 -1.92 2.30 8.48
C ALA A 120 -1.96 3.72 9.06
N LEU A 121 -1.55 3.92 10.30
CA LEU A 121 -1.45 5.26 10.91
C LEU A 121 -0.57 6.22 10.10
N ARG A 122 0.62 5.75 9.70
CA ARG A 122 1.54 6.55 8.88
C ARG A 122 0.89 6.97 7.57
N ARG A 123 0.13 6.10 6.92
CA ARG A 123 -0.50 6.39 5.62
C ARG A 123 -1.76 7.23 5.74
N LEU A 124 -2.58 7.02 6.77
CA LEU A 124 -3.72 7.88 7.06
C LEU A 124 -3.28 9.33 7.28
N GLN A 125 -2.20 9.55 8.04
CA GLN A 125 -1.63 10.88 8.20
C GLN A 125 -1.08 11.44 6.88
N ALA A 126 -0.33 10.62 6.12
CA ALA A 126 0.32 11.08 4.90
C ALA A 126 -0.64 11.30 3.70
N GLU A 127 -1.78 10.59 3.64
CA GLU A 127 -2.73 10.68 2.53
C GLU A 127 -3.95 11.53 2.85
N LEU A 128 -4.46 11.45 4.08
CA LEU A 128 -5.71 12.10 4.49
C LEU A 128 -5.49 13.21 5.52
N GLY A 129 -4.25 13.42 5.99
CA GLY A 129 -3.93 14.41 7.01
C GLY A 129 -4.44 14.07 8.40
N ILE A 130 -4.91 12.84 8.64
CA ILE A 130 -5.49 12.43 9.92
C ILE A 130 -4.36 12.29 10.97
N PRO A 131 -4.39 13.05 12.06
CA PRO A 131 -3.41 12.93 13.14
C PRO A 131 -3.40 11.54 13.77
N LYS A 132 -2.22 11.02 14.11
CA LYS A 132 -2.05 9.65 14.62
C LYS A 132 -2.78 9.42 15.95
N ASP A 133 -2.93 10.45 16.78
CA ASP A 133 -3.63 10.44 18.06
C ASP A 133 -5.15 10.28 17.93
N GLN A 134 -5.72 10.52 16.75
CA GLN A 134 -7.15 10.35 16.50
C GLN A 134 -7.55 8.93 16.10
N VAL A 135 -6.58 8.05 15.84
CA VAL A 135 -6.85 6.69 15.38
C VAL A 135 -6.39 5.70 16.47
N PRO A 136 -7.32 4.98 17.13
CA PRO A 136 -6.97 4.03 18.16
C PRO A 136 -6.21 2.83 17.59
N MET A 137 -5.19 2.37 18.32
CA MET A 137 -4.36 1.20 17.96
C MET A 137 -4.95 -0.13 18.43
N SER A 138 -5.95 -0.07 19.31
CA SER A 138 -6.78 -1.20 19.71
C SER A 138 -7.93 -1.37 18.73
N ALA A 139 -8.20 -2.61 18.31
CA ALA A 139 -9.44 -2.92 17.59
C ALA A 139 -10.66 -2.62 18.49
N GLN A 140 -11.75 -2.15 17.89
CA GLN A 140 -13.09 -2.29 18.47
C GLN A 140 -13.66 -3.65 18.08
#